data_AF-A0A511XF66-F1
#
_entry.id   AF-A0A511XF66-F1
#
_cell.length_a   1.000
_cell.length_b   1.000
_cell.length_c   1.000
_cell.angle_alpha   90.00
_cell.angle_beta   90.00
_cell.angle_gamma   90.00
#
_symmetry.space_group_name_H-M   'P 1'
#
loop_
_entity.id
_entity.type
_entity.pdbx_description
1 polymer ?
#
loop_
_entity_poly.entity_id
_entity_poly.type
_entity_poly.pdbx_seq_one_letter_code
_entity_poly.pdbx_strand_id
1 'polypeptide(L)'
;MSSRQRVGRARALRLMDDENPVEIADGRSQDLASQVTISGEVVDVIKEVFAGTSVLNDQNKVSQILAARAEISEKWGQARDAFLSIGRSLLELENVLSKSEYLRLRSGTERLFPFSDATATQFRQIARAVDTGKIPLEKCPGSYGTAYQITLLTDVQLQLANERGLIRPDVTRKEILSLRREVQPVMSPGNRVDVGTLREEKRRLTLRQNALEAELQEIRRRLTELTELVG
;
A
#
# COMPACT_ATOMS: atom_id res chain seq x y z
N MET A 1 50.25 -2.47 5.59
CA MET A 1 49.10 -1.53 5.45
C MET A 1 47.81 -2.34 5.51
N SER A 2 46.90 -1.94 6.42
CA SER A 2 45.48 -2.32 6.65
C SER A 2 44.98 -3.73 6.26
N SER A 3 44.67 -4.64 7.20
CA SER A 3 43.52 -4.66 8.15
C SER A 3 42.19 -4.90 7.41
N ARG A 4 41.33 -5.88 7.69
CA ARG A 4 41.10 -6.66 8.92
C ARG A 4 40.23 -7.88 8.60
N GLN A 5 40.55 -8.97 9.28
CA GLN A 5 39.90 -10.28 9.28
C GLN A 5 38.68 -10.26 10.23
N ARG A 6 37.57 -10.89 9.84
CA ARG A 6 36.45 -11.21 10.73
C ARG A 6 36.10 -12.68 10.55
N VAL A 7 36.28 -13.49 11.59
CA VAL A 7 35.68 -14.83 11.67
C VAL A 7 35.12 -15.03 13.08
N GLY A 8 33.82 -15.30 13.11
CA GLY A 8 33.20 -16.38 13.90
C GLY A 8 33.25 -16.28 15.42
N ARG A 9 32.23 -15.63 15.98
CA ARG A 9 31.87 -15.72 17.40
C ARG A 9 31.10 -17.02 17.67
N ALA A 10 31.81 -18.13 17.90
CA ALA A 10 31.24 -19.33 18.53
C ALA A 10 32.34 -20.25 19.10
N ARG A 11 32.91 -19.83 20.23
CA ARG A 11 33.62 -20.67 21.20
C ARG A 11 33.46 -19.94 22.54
N ALA A 12 32.41 -20.14 23.33
CA ALA A 12 32.04 -21.37 24.02
C ALA A 12 33.28 -22.03 24.65
N LEU A 13 33.76 -21.46 25.75
CA LEU A 13 34.04 -22.15 27.02
C LEU A 13 34.49 -21.08 28.03
N ARG A 14 33.68 -20.82 29.06
CA ARG A 14 33.92 -21.29 30.44
C ARG A 14 35.13 -20.62 31.10
N LEU A 15 34.86 -19.74 32.04
CA LEU A 15 35.34 -19.91 33.40
C LEU A 15 34.32 -19.25 34.36
N MET A 16 33.98 -19.99 35.39
CA MET A 16 33.15 -19.58 36.52
C MET A 16 34.02 -18.80 37.53
N ASP A 17 33.36 -18.22 38.52
CA ASP A 17 33.87 -17.58 39.74
C ASP A 17 34.54 -16.20 39.61
N ASP A 18 33.73 -15.16 39.84
CA ASP A 18 34.00 -14.30 41.00
C ASP A 18 32.70 -13.61 41.46
N GLU A 19 32.48 -13.60 42.78
CA GLU A 19 31.32 -13.00 43.44
C GLU A 19 31.33 -11.47 43.29
N ASN A 20 30.28 -10.90 42.70
CA ASN A 20 29.85 -9.53 42.99
C ASN A 20 28.40 -9.33 42.49
N PRO A 21 27.45 -8.95 43.36
CA PRO A 21 26.11 -8.58 42.89
C PRO A 21 26.21 -7.20 42.24
N VAL A 22 26.34 -7.16 40.91
CA VAL A 22 26.13 -5.91 40.19
C VAL A 22 24.62 -5.67 40.17
N GLU A 23 24.14 -4.86 41.12
CA GLU A 23 22.89 -4.12 40.98
C GLU A 23 22.99 -3.27 39.71
N ILE A 24 22.53 -3.82 38.59
CA ILE A 24 22.18 -3.00 37.43
C ILE A 24 20.79 -2.44 37.73
N ALA A 25 20.77 -1.42 38.59
CA ALA A 25 19.64 -0.53 38.70
C ALA A 25 19.37 0.03 37.30
N ASP A 26 18.20 -0.34 36.79
CA ASP A 26 17.67 0.01 35.49
C ASP A 26 17.41 1.53 35.41
N GLY A 27 18.47 2.29 35.17
CA GLY A 27 18.41 3.75 35.01
C GLY A 27 18.04 4.21 33.60
N ARG A 28 17.88 3.29 32.63
CA ARG A 28 17.51 3.65 31.24
C ARG A 28 16.02 3.57 30.98
N SER A 29 15.28 2.80 31.77
CA SER A 29 13.82 2.72 31.66
C SER A 29 13.10 3.95 32.24
N GLN A 30 13.72 4.67 33.18
CA GLN A 30 13.07 5.84 33.82
C GLN A 30 13.21 7.14 33.00
N ASP A 31 14.29 7.31 32.22
CA ASP A 31 14.49 8.53 31.43
C ASP A 31 13.66 8.58 30.14
N LEU A 32 13.27 7.42 29.59
CA LEU A 32 12.38 7.34 28.42
C LEU A 32 10.91 7.65 28.73
N ALA A 33 10.53 7.70 30.00
CA ALA A 33 9.16 8.01 30.43
C ALA A 33 8.82 9.51 30.41
N SER A 34 9.81 10.40 30.19
CA SER A 34 9.65 11.84 30.42
C SER A 34 9.37 12.70 29.17
N GLN A 35 9.37 12.12 27.96
CA GLN A 35 9.09 12.88 26.73
C GLN A 35 8.23 12.12 25.72
N VAL A 36 7.10 11.58 26.18
CA VAL A 36 5.94 11.47 25.28
C VAL A 36 5.16 12.76 25.48
N THR A 37 5.27 13.69 24.55
CA THR A 37 4.34 14.81 24.44
C THR A 37 2.96 14.21 24.18
N ILE A 38 2.26 13.81 25.24
CA ILE A 38 0.90 13.29 25.13
C ILE A 38 0.07 14.48 24.64
N SER A 39 -0.35 14.43 23.38
CA SER A 39 -1.27 15.45 22.86
C SER A 39 -2.54 15.41 23.71
N GLY A 40 -3.00 16.58 24.17
CA GLY A 40 -4.22 16.68 25.00
C GLY A 40 -5.43 15.98 24.39
N GLU A 41 -5.48 15.95 23.06
CA GLU A 41 -6.48 15.22 22.28
C GLU A 41 -6.58 13.73 22.64
N VAL A 42 -5.46 13.04 22.86
CA VAL A 42 -5.47 11.60 23.20
C VAL A 42 -6.06 11.37 24.58
N VAL A 43 -5.78 12.27 25.52
CA VAL A 43 -6.34 12.19 26.88
C VAL A 43 -7.84 12.44 26.83
N ASP A 44 -8.31 13.38 26.01
CA ASP A 44 -9.74 13.67 25.89
C ASP A 44 -10.51 12.50 25.26
N VAL A 45 -9.93 11.82 24.26
CA VAL A 45 -10.51 10.57 23.74
C VAL A 45 -10.57 9.47 24.80
N ILE A 46 -9.53 9.32 25.64
CA ILE A 46 -9.55 8.36 26.75
C ILE A 46 -10.67 8.72 27.73
N LYS A 47 -10.86 10.01 28.04
CA LYS A 47 -11.96 10.45 28.93
C LYS A 47 -13.32 10.12 28.36
N GLU A 48 -13.52 10.33 27.06
CA GLU A 48 -14.78 10.05 26.37
C GLU A 48 -15.07 8.53 26.37
N VAL A 49 -14.10 7.72 25.94
CA VAL A 49 -14.26 6.26 25.82
C VAL A 49 -14.51 5.60 27.19
N PHE A 50 -13.86 6.09 28.23
CA PHE A 50 -13.95 5.53 29.59
C PHE A 50 -14.82 6.36 30.52
N ALA A 51 -15.67 7.23 29.99
CA ALA A 51 -16.61 8.03 30.75
C ALA A 51 -17.48 7.14 31.65
N GLY A 52 -17.62 7.53 32.93
CA GLY A 52 -18.38 6.76 33.92
C GLY A 52 -17.65 5.53 34.50
N THR A 53 -16.37 5.33 34.18
CA THR A 53 -15.55 4.27 34.77
C THR A 53 -14.48 4.82 35.73
N SER A 54 -13.83 3.93 36.50
CA SER A 54 -12.73 4.31 37.40
C SER A 54 -11.37 4.46 36.71
N VAL A 55 -11.29 4.26 35.39
CA VAL A 55 -10.02 4.26 34.63
C VAL A 55 -9.28 5.59 34.77
N LEU A 56 -9.98 6.71 34.70
CA LEU A 56 -9.36 8.05 34.79
C LEU A 56 -8.79 8.36 36.18
N ASN A 57 -9.26 7.66 37.21
CA ASN A 57 -8.79 7.85 38.59
C ASN A 57 -7.60 6.94 38.92
N ASP A 58 -7.21 6.06 38.00
CA ASP A 58 -6.16 5.07 38.17
C ASP A 58 -5.01 5.38 37.20
N GLN A 59 -3.95 6.03 37.72
CA GLN A 59 -2.79 6.42 36.93
C GLN A 59 -2.10 5.23 36.24
N ASN A 60 -2.14 4.04 36.85
CA ASN A 60 -1.56 2.84 36.27
C ASN A 60 -2.34 2.39 35.03
N LYS A 61 -3.69 2.41 35.09
CA LYS A 61 -4.54 2.08 33.94
C LYS A 61 -4.36 3.07 32.80
N VAL A 62 -4.34 4.38 33.08
CA VAL A 62 -4.14 5.41 32.05
C VAL A 62 -2.78 5.23 31.37
N SER A 63 -1.71 5.00 32.16
CA SER A 63 -0.36 4.80 31.63
C SER A 63 -0.27 3.55 30.74
N GLN A 64 -0.90 2.44 31.14
CA GLN A 64 -0.94 1.22 30.34
C GLN A 64 -1.70 1.41 29.03
N ILE A 65 -2.82 2.14 29.03
CA ILE A 65 -3.58 2.44 27.80
C ILE A 65 -2.74 3.27 26.84
N LEU A 66 -2.05 4.29 27.34
CA LEU A 66 -1.19 5.15 26.51
C LEU A 66 -0.01 4.35 25.92
N ALA A 67 0.63 3.51 26.73
CA ALA A 67 1.71 2.64 26.28
C ALA A 67 1.23 1.66 25.19
N ALA A 68 0.11 0.97 25.44
CA ALA A 68 -0.48 0.04 24.47
C ALA A 68 -0.87 0.75 23.17
N ARG A 69 -1.43 1.96 23.23
CA ARG A 69 -1.78 2.75 22.04
C ARG A 69 -0.56 3.09 21.19
N ALA A 70 0.54 3.51 21.84
CA ALA A 70 1.79 3.83 21.15
C ALA A 70 2.37 2.59 20.45
N GLU A 71 2.44 1.46 21.18
CA GLU A 71 2.92 0.19 20.65
C GLU A 71 2.07 -0.30 19.47
N ILE A 72 0.74 -0.29 19.62
CA ILE A 72 -0.18 -0.69 18.54
C ILE A 72 -0.02 0.19 17.30
N SER A 73 0.17 1.50 17.47
CA SER A 73 0.40 2.42 16.35
C SER A 73 1.70 2.11 15.61
N GLU A 74 2.77 1.81 16.35
CA GLU A 74 4.05 1.41 15.78
C GLU A 74 3.92 0.10 14.99
N LYS A 75 3.27 -0.92 15.58
CA LYS A 75 3.05 -2.23 14.94
C LYS A 75 2.18 -2.10 13.68
N TRP A 76 1.22 -1.20 13.66
CA TRP A 76 0.45 -0.90 12.45
C TRP A 76 1.31 -0.29 11.34
N GLY A 77 2.23 0.62 11.68
CA GLY A 77 3.22 1.14 10.73
C GLY A 77 4.13 0.05 10.17
N GLN A 78 4.62 -0.84 11.04
CA GLN A 78 5.44 -1.98 10.63
C GLN A 78 4.68 -2.93 9.70
N ALA A 79 3.40 -3.20 9.99
CA ALA A 79 2.55 -4.03 9.12
C ALA A 79 2.36 -3.40 7.73
N ARG A 80 2.15 -2.08 7.67
CA ARG A 80 2.10 -1.31 6.42
C ARG A 80 3.37 -1.51 5.59
N ASP A 81 4.51 -1.24 6.20
CA ASP A 81 5.79 -1.27 5.52
C ASP A 81 6.13 -2.69 5.05
N ALA A 82 5.75 -3.70 5.83
CA ALA A 82 5.92 -5.11 5.47
C ALA A 82 5.13 -5.49 4.20
N PHE A 83 3.83 -5.22 4.13
CA PHE A 83 3.06 -5.59 2.93
C PHE A 83 3.43 -4.76 1.70
N LEU A 84 3.88 -3.51 1.88
CA LEU A 84 4.40 -2.69 0.78
C LEU A 84 5.69 -3.27 0.21
N SER A 85 6.61 -3.70 1.09
CA SER A 85 7.86 -4.36 0.69
C SER A 85 7.59 -5.66 -0.07
N ILE A 86 6.63 -6.47 0.41
CA ILE A 86 6.17 -7.67 -0.31
C ILE A 86 5.63 -7.29 -1.69
N GLY A 87 4.75 -6.29 -1.78
CA GLY A 87 4.19 -5.82 -3.04
C GLY A 87 5.24 -5.35 -4.06
N ARG A 88 6.25 -4.61 -3.60
CA ARG A 88 7.38 -4.16 -4.44
C ARG A 88 8.22 -5.32 -4.94
N SER A 89 8.56 -6.27 -4.07
CA SER A 89 9.28 -7.50 -4.46
C SER A 89 8.50 -8.30 -5.52
N LEU A 90 7.17 -8.37 -5.38
CA LEU A 90 6.30 -9.04 -6.35
C LEU A 90 6.19 -8.30 -7.69
N LEU A 91 6.35 -6.97 -7.72
CA LEU A 91 6.42 -6.16 -8.94
C LEU A 91 7.78 -6.32 -9.63
N GLU A 92 8.87 -6.39 -8.87
CA GLU A 92 10.20 -6.67 -9.41
C GLU A 92 10.23 -8.04 -10.11
N LEU A 93 9.66 -9.07 -9.49
CA LEU A 93 9.50 -10.39 -10.11
C LEU A 93 8.66 -10.33 -11.39
N GLU A 94 7.57 -9.56 -11.42
CA GLU A 94 6.74 -9.37 -12.63
C GLU A 94 7.53 -8.76 -13.78
N ASN A 95 8.51 -7.89 -13.50
CA ASN A 95 9.33 -7.23 -14.53
C ASN A 95 10.45 -8.12 -15.07
N VAL A 96 10.95 -9.08 -14.29
CA VAL A 96 12.07 -9.97 -14.70
C VAL A 96 11.57 -11.22 -15.43
N LEU A 97 10.39 -11.73 -15.07
CA LEU A 97 9.84 -12.96 -15.64
C LEU A 97 9.21 -12.72 -17.00
N SER A 98 9.38 -13.67 -17.91
CA SER A 98 8.59 -13.72 -19.14
C SER A 98 7.10 -13.96 -18.81
N LYS A 99 6.23 -13.68 -19.78
CA LYS A 99 4.78 -13.88 -19.62
C LYS A 99 4.41 -15.30 -19.20
N SER A 100 5.07 -16.32 -19.77
CA SER A 100 4.79 -17.73 -19.45
C SER A 100 5.29 -18.10 -18.06
N GLU A 101 6.45 -17.60 -17.63
CA GLU A 101 6.98 -17.80 -16.28
C GLU A 101 6.13 -17.11 -15.22
N TYR A 102 5.67 -15.88 -15.50
CA TYR A 102 4.77 -15.16 -14.61
C TYR A 102 3.44 -15.90 -14.41
N LEU A 103 2.87 -16.49 -15.48
CA LEU A 103 1.67 -17.33 -15.35
C LEU A 103 1.92 -18.57 -14.48
N ARG A 104 3.09 -19.21 -14.61
CA ARG A 104 3.48 -20.33 -13.73
C ARG A 104 3.63 -19.87 -12.28
N LEU A 105 4.29 -18.73 -12.03
CA LEU A 105 4.41 -18.14 -10.70
C LEU A 105 3.02 -17.93 -10.08
N ARG A 106 2.09 -17.32 -10.81
CA ARG A 106 0.71 -17.09 -10.33
C ARG A 106 0.02 -18.41 -9.95
N SER A 107 0.09 -19.43 -10.81
CA SER A 107 -0.49 -20.75 -10.53
C SER A 107 0.16 -21.48 -9.36
N GLY A 108 1.43 -21.17 -9.05
CA GLY A 108 2.21 -21.78 -7.97
C GLY A 108 2.33 -20.94 -6.71
N THR A 109 1.66 -19.77 -6.63
CA THR A 109 1.87 -18.78 -5.56
C THR A 109 1.76 -19.39 -4.17
N GLU A 110 0.69 -20.15 -3.90
CA GLU A 110 0.42 -20.76 -2.58
C GLU A 110 1.44 -21.83 -2.18
N ARG A 111 2.21 -22.34 -3.14
CA ARG A 111 3.28 -23.32 -2.89
C ARG A 111 4.63 -22.64 -2.61
N LEU A 112 4.80 -21.40 -3.06
CA LEU A 112 6.06 -20.64 -2.94
C LEU A 112 6.01 -19.59 -1.82
N PHE A 113 4.82 -19.09 -1.50
CA PHE A 113 4.62 -17.99 -0.57
C PHE A 113 3.52 -18.29 0.44
N PRO A 114 3.54 -17.67 1.63
CA PRO A 114 2.54 -17.87 2.67
C PRO A 114 1.24 -17.10 2.41
N PHE A 115 0.81 -16.98 1.15
CA PHE A 115 -0.40 -16.27 0.75
C PHE A 115 -0.89 -16.71 -0.64
N SER A 116 -2.16 -16.42 -0.93
CA SER A 116 -2.79 -16.73 -2.23
C SER A 116 -2.39 -15.75 -3.34
N ASP A 117 -2.61 -16.16 -4.60
CA ASP A 117 -2.44 -15.28 -5.77
C ASP A 117 -3.33 -14.02 -5.69
N ALA A 118 -4.51 -14.16 -5.08
CA ALA A 118 -5.39 -13.03 -4.82
C ALA A 118 -4.75 -12.01 -3.88
N THR A 119 -4.15 -12.46 -2.77
CA THR A 119 -3.42 -11.58 -1.84
C THR A 119 -2.18 -10.98 -2.50
N ALA A 120 -1.43 -11.76 -3.29
CA ALA A 120 -0.29 -11.26 -4.07
C ALA A 120 -0.70 -10.14 -5.03
N THR A 121 -1.85 -10.29 -5.69
CA THR A 121 -2.44 -9.25 -6.56
C THR A 121 -2.77 -7.98 -5.77
N GLN A 122 -3.35 -8.10 -4.58
CA GLN A 122 -3.63 -6.95 -3.73
C GLN A 122 -2.34 -6.21 -3.34
N PHE A 123 -1.31 -6.93 -2.90
CA PHE A 123 -0.03 -6.32 -2.54
C PHE A 123 0.62 -5.57 -3.71
N ARG A 124 0.67 -6.15 -4.91
CA ARG A 124 1.17 -5.46 -6.11
C ARG A 124 0.39 -4.18 -6.40
N GLN A 125 -0.94 -4.22 -6.29
CA GLN A 125 -1.77 -3.03 -6.53
C GLN A 125 -1.54 -1.94 -5.50
N ILE A 126 -1.42 -2.30 -4.22
CA ILE A 126 -1.17 -1.32 -3.16
C ILE A 126 0.21 -0.69 -3.35
N ALA A 127 1.25 -1.50 -3.58
CA ALA A 127 2.59 -1.00 -3.85
C ALA A 127 2.61 -0.04 -5.05
N ARG A 128 2.00 -0.43 -6.17
CA ARG A 128 1.88 0.44 -7.35
C ARG A 128 1.15 1.74 -7.04
N ALA A 129 0.04 1.69 -6.31
CA ALA A 129 -0.72 2.89 -5.94
C ALA A 129 0.08 3.83 -5.04
N VAL A 130 0.91 3.31 -4.15
CA VAL A 130 1.81 4.13 -3.32
C VAL A 130 2.95 4.70 -4.13
N ASP A 131 3.61 3.87 -4.94
CA ASP A 131 4.77 4.28 -5.74
C ASP A 131 4.40 5.30 -6.83
N THR A 132 3.17 5.27 -7.35
CA THR A 132 2.66 6.31 -8.27
C THR A 132 2.07 7.54 -7.56
N GLY A 133 2.05 7.57 -6.22
CA GLY A 133 1.48 8.68 -5.44
C GLY A 133 -0.05 8.74 -5.40
N LYS A 134 -0.76 7.71 -5.89
CA LYS A 134 -2.24 7.62 -5.75
C LYS A 134 -2.63 7.54 -4.27
N ILE A 135 -1.81 6.86 -3.47
CA ILE A 135 -1.93 6.80 -2.02
C ILE A 135 -0.60 7.31 -1.44
N PRO A 136 -0.55 8.49 -0.81
CA PRO A 136 0.66 8.94 -0.13
C PRO A 136 1.08 7.92 0.94
N LEU A 137 2.39 7.62 1.04
CA LEU A 137 2.92 6.56 1.90
C LEU A 137 2.50 6.76 3.36
N GLU A 138 2.61 7.99 3.85
CA GLU A 138 2.27 8.41 5.20
C GLU A 138 0.77 8.34 5.49
N LYS A 139 -0.08 8.29 4.46
CA LYS A 139 -1.53 8.16 4.56
C LYS A 139 -2.04 6.76 4.26
N CYS A 140 -1.15 5.83 3.88
CA CYS A 140 -1.52 4.47 3.55
C CYS A 140 -1.96 3.72 4.84
N PRO A 141 -3.15 3.08 4.85
CA PRO A 141 -3.64 2.38 6.03
C PRO A 141 -2.77 1.19 6.43
N GLY A 142 -2.71 0.90 7.73
CA GLY A 142 -1.98 -0.25 8.26
C GLY A 142 -2.56 -1.61 7.83
N SER A 143 -3.84 -1.65 7.44
CA SER A 143 -4.51 -2.87 6.95
C SER A 143 -4.45 -2.95 5.43
N TYR A 144 -3.80 -3.98 4.89
CA TYR A 144 -3.72 -4.22 3.44
C TYR A 144 -5.11 -4.31 2.80
N GLY A 145 -6.10 -4.87 3.53
CA GLY A 145 -7.46 -5.01 3.03
C GLY A 145 -8.14 -3.66 2.82
N THR A 146 -7.90 -2.70 3.72
CA THR A 146 -8.37 -1.32 3.58
C THR A 146 -7.60 -0.59 2.49
N ALA A 147 -6.27 -0.67 2.50
CA ALA A 147 -5.42 -0.05 1.49
C ALA A 147 -5.81 -0.50 0.06
N TYR A 148 -6.10 -1.80 -0.12
CA TYR A 148 -6.61 -2.34 -1.37
C TYR A 148 -7.97 -1.75 -1.77
N GLN A 149 -8.89 -1.47 -0.83
CA GLN A 149 -10.15 -0.81 -1.21
C GLN A 149 -9.92 0.60 -1.77
N ILE A 150 -8.88 1.31 -1.30
CA ILE A 150 -8.51 2.63 -1.84
C ILE A 150 -7.97 2.51 -3.27
N THR A 151 -7.21 1.46 -3.58
CA THR A 151 -6.70 1.26 -4.96
C THR A 151 -7.84 1.10 -5.98
N LEU A 152 -8.99 0.57 -5.53
CA LEU A 152 -10.18 0.33 -6.34
C LEU A 152 -11.08 1.56 -6.55
N LEU A 153 -10.77 2.70 -5.91
CA LEU A 153 -11.53 3.93 -6.12
C LEU A 153 -11.31 4.45 -7.55
N THR A 154 -12.39 4.88 -8.19
CA THR A 154 -12.35 5.68 -9.41
C THR A 154 -11.72 7.05 -9.12
N ASP A 155 -11.31 7.79 -10.15
CA ASP A 155 -10.69 9.11 -9.94
C ASP A 155 -11.66 10.08 -9.23
N VAL A 156 -12.95 10.04 -9.60
CA VAL A 156 -14.01 10.82 -8.93
C VAL A 156 -14.16 10.42 -7.46
N GLN A 157 -14.19 9.11 -7.18
CA GLN A 157 -14.27 8.62 -5.80
C GLN A 157 -13.01 8.97 -4.99
N LEU A 158 -11.84 8.92 -5.60
CA LEU A 158 -10.57 9.25 -4.96
C LEU A 158 -10.50 10.75 -4.64
N GLN A 159 -10.95 11.61 -5.56
CA GLN A 159 -11.04 13.04 -5.31
C GLN A 159 -11.96 13.31 -4.11
N LEU A 160 -13.17 12.73 -4.11
CA LEU A 160 -14.10 12.89 -3.00
C LEU A 160 -13.56 12.29 -1.69
N ALA A 161 -12.82 11.18 -1.75
CA ALA A 161 -12.15 10.61 -0.59
C ALA A 161 -11.13 11.59 0.00
N ASN A 162 -10.36 12.28 -0.84
CA ASN A 162 -9.41 13.30 -0.39
C ASN A 162 -10.12 14.51 0.21
N GLU A 163 -11.16 15.02 -0.44
CA GLU A 163 -11.98 16.15 0.04
C GLU A 163 -12.61 15.85 1.40
N ARG A 164 -13.05 14.61 1.63
CA ARG A 164 -13.63 14.16 2.90
C ARG A 164 -12.61 13.66 3.93
N GLY A 165 -11.31 13.77 3.63
CA GLY A 165 -10.25 13.30 4.54
C GLY A 165 -10.24 11.79 4.78
N LEU A 166 -10.78 10.98 3.87
CA LEU A 166 -10.85 9.52 3.95
C LEU A 166 -9.54 8.82 3.52
N ILE A 167 -8.55 9.55 3.01
CA ILE A 167 -7.21 9.02 2.74
C ILE A 167 -6.32 9.34 3.95
N ARG A 168 -6.30 8.44 4.93
CA ARG A 168 -5.55 8.57 6.19
C ARG A 168 -5.24 7.20 6.81
N PRO A 169 -4.24 7.09 7.70
CA PRO A 169 -3.76 5.80 8.24
C PRO A 169 -4.79 5.00 9.02
N ASP A 170 -5.71 5.68 9.70
CA ASP A 170 -6.74 5.15 10.60
C ASP A 170 -8.10 4.93 9.92
N VAL A 171 -8.20 5.18 8.60
CA VAL A 171 -9.46 4.98 7.88
C VAL A 171 -9.89 3.52 7.96
N THR A 172 -11.18 3.31 8.19
CA THR A 172 -11.76 1.98 8.24
C THR A 172 -12.17 1.50 6.86
N ARG A 173 -12.18 0.18 6.68
CA ARG A 173 -12.74 -0.45 5.48
C ARG A 173 -14.21 -0.05 5.26
N LYS A 174 -14.98 0.14 6.34
CA LYS A 174 -16.38 0.51 6.28
C LYS A 174 -16.57 1.89 5.65
N GLU A 175 -15.78 2.88 6.05
CA GLU A 175 -15.83 4.24 5.49
C GLU A 175 -15.57 4.26 3.98
N ILE A 176 -14.52 3.55 3.53
CA ILE A 176 -14.20 3.46 2.09
C ILE A 176 -15.32 2.74 1.32
N LEU A 177 -15.91 1.68 1.89
CA LEU A 177 -17.02 0.98 1.25
C LEU A 177 -18.30 1.83 1.20
N SER A 178 -18.58 2.65 2.21
CA SER A 178 -19.71 3.58 2.18
C SER A 178 -19.55 4.60 1.05
N LEU A 179 -18.36 5.21 0.92
CA LEU A 179 -18.06 6.15 -0.17
C LEU A 179 -18.31 5.53 -1.55
N ARG A 180 -17.89 4.27 -1.76
CA ARG A 180 -18.09 3.54 -3.02
C ARG A 180 -19.55 3.24 -3.34
N ARG A 181 -20.42 3.18 -2.32
CA ARG A 181 -21.86 2.97 -2.49
C ARG A 181 -22.59 4.28 -2.76
N GLU A 182 -22.16 5.37 -2.13
CA GLU A 182 -22.73 6.70 -2.33
C GLU A 182 -22.45 7.23 -3.73
N VAL A 183 -21.21 7.06 -4.19
CA VAL A 183 -20.78 7.47 -5.54
C VAL A 183 -20.78 6.24 -6.44
N GLN A 184 -21.86 5.48 -6.42
CA GLN A 184 -22.13 4.58 -7.54
C GLN A 184 -22.36 5.48 -8.75
N PRO A 185 -21.59 5.36 -9.84
CA PRO A 185 -22.02 5.95 -11.09
C PRO A 185 -23.45 5.44 -11.33
N VAL A 186 -24.35 6.31 -11.76
CA VAL A 186 -25.67 5.92 -12.27
C VAL A 186 -25.41 5.08 -13.52
N MET A 187 -25.03 3.83 -13.32
CA MET A 187 -24.86 2.85 -14.37
C MET A 187 -26.25 2.29 -14.57
N SER A 188 -26.86 2.67 -15.69
CA SER A 188 -27.97 1.91 -16.25
C SER A 188 -27.63 0.41 -16.17
N PRO A 189 -28.59 -0.45 -15.80
CA PRO A 189 -28.31 -1.87 -15.63
C PRO A 189 -27.94 -2.45 -17.00
N GLY A 190 -26.66 -2.79 -17.20
CA GLY A 190 -26.26 -3.46 -18.45
C GLY A 190 -24.79 -3.46 -18.83
N ASN A 191 -23.88 -2.70 -18.20
CA ASN A 191 -22.51 -2.61 -18.74
C ASN A 191 -21.42 -2.74 -17.68
N ARG A 192 -21.10 -3.99 -17.31
CA ARG A 192 -19.76 -4.32 -16.80
C ARG A 192 -18.80 -4.18 -17.99
N VAL A 193 -18.37 -2.97 -18.26
CA VAL A 193 -17.42 -2.74 -19.33
C VAL A 193 -16.06 -3.22 -18.87
N ASP A 194 -15.59 -4.33 -19.44
CA ASP A 194 -14.25 -4.85 -19.23
C ASP A 194 -13.24 -3.83 -19.77
N VAL A 195 -12.51 -3.18 -18.87
CA VAL A 195 -11.51 -2.17 -19.23
C VAL A 195 -10.42 -2.77 -20.15
N GLY A 196 -10.21 -4.09 -20.10
CA GLY A 196 -9.34 -4.82 -21.02
C GLY A 196 -9.88 -4.83 -22.45
N THR A 197 -11.18 -5.07 -22.64
CA THR A 197 -11.80 -5.09 -23.97
C THR A 197 -11.85 -3.69 -24.58
N LEU A 198 -12.10 -2.65 -23.78
CA LEU A 198 -12.05 -1.26 -24.27
C LEU A 198 -10.64 -0.82 -24.70
N ARG A 199 -9.60 -1.23 -23.97
CA ARG A 199 -8.22 -0.90 -24.35
C ARG A 199 -7.83 -1.58 -25.67
N GLU A 200 -8.26 -2.82 -25.85
CA GLU A 200 -8.03 -3.57 -27.07
C GLU A 200 -8.80 -2.98 -28.26
N GLU A 201 -10.05 -2.60 -28.03
CA GLU A 201 -10.87 -1.92 -29.04
C GLU A 201 -10.31 -0.56 -29.43
N LYS A 202 -9.86 0.25 -28.47
CA LYS A 202 -9.16 1.51 -28.73
C LYS A 202 -7.94 1.28 -29.61
N ARG A 203 -7.10 0.28 -29.27
CA ARG A 203 -5.90 -0.06 -30.05
C ARG A 203 -6.26 -0.45 -31.50
N ARG A 204 -7.28 -1.31 -31.68
CA ARG A 204 -7.77 -1.72 -33.01
C ARG A 204 -8.26 -0.52 -33.82
N LEU A 205 -9.05 0.37 -33.21
CA LEU A 205 -9.59 1.55 -33.88
C LEU A 205 -8.49 2.53 -34.27
N THR A 206 -7.49 2.76 -33.41
CA THR A 206 -6.33 3.60 -33.75
C THR A 206 -5.52 3.04 -34.91
N LEU A 207 -5.28 1.72 -34.96
CA LEU A 207 -4.62 1.10 -36.11
C LEU A 207 -5.43 1.26 -37.40
N ARG A 208 -6.76 1.10 -37.32
CA ARG A 208 -7.64 1.28 -38.48
C ARG A 208 -7.67 2.74 -38.95
N GLN A 209 -7.67 3.69 -38.03
CA GLN A 209 -7.57 5.12 -38.33
C GLN A 209 -6.28 5.42 -39.12
N ASN A 210 -5.13 4.97 -38.63
CA ASN A 210 -3.85 5.21 -39.30
C ASN A 210 -3.80 4.60 -40.70
N ALA A 211 -4.38 3.41 -40.88
CA ALA A 211 -4.45 2.77 -42.21
C ALA A 211 -5.33 3.57 -43.19
N LEU A 212 -6.49 4.05 -42.73
CA LEU A 212 -7.38 4.88 -43.55
C LEU A 212 -6.75 6.24 -43.88
N GLU A 213 -5.98 6.82 -42.96
CA GLU A 213 -5.25 8.07 -43.21
C GLU A 213 -4.16 7.88 -44.28
N ALA A 214 -3.43 6.76 -44.27
CA ALA A 214 -2.46 6.43 -45.30
C ALA A 214 -3.14 6.21 -46.67
N GLU A 215 -4.28 5.52 -46.71
CA GLU A 215 -5.05 5.30 -47.93
C GLU A 215 -5.58 6.63 -48.51
N LEU A 216 -6.07 7.54 -47.65
CA LEU A 216 -6.47 8.88 -48.06
C LEU A 216 -5.31 9.70 -48.64
N GLN A 217 -4.10 9.58 -48.08
CA GLN A 217 -2.93 10.25 -48.65
C GLN A 217 -2.59 9.73 -50.05
N GLU A 218 -2.67 8.42 -50.26
CA GLU A 218 -2.40 7.83 -51.58
C GLU A 218 -3.46 8.23 -52.62
N ILE A 219 -4.74 8.24 -52.24
CA ILE A 219 -5.82 8.72 -53.11
C ILE A 219 -5.60 10.19 -53.47
N ARG A 220 -5.23 11.04 -52.50
CA ARG A 220 -4.92 12.45 -52.75
C ARG A 220 -3.75 12.62 -53.72
N ARG A 221 -2.66 11.87 -53.53
CA ARG A 221 -1.51 11.86 -54.44
C ARG A 221 -1.94 11.51 -55.86
N ARG A 222 -2.76 10.46 -56.01
CA ARG A 222 -3.25 10.01 -57.32
C ARG A 222 -4.16 11.04 -57.99
N LEU A 223 -5.00 11.73 -57.22
CA LEU A 223 -5.83 12.82 -57.74
C LEU A 223 -4.98 14.00 -58.22
N THR A 224 -3.91 14.35 -57.51
CA THR A 224 -2.98 15.39 -57.95
C THR A 224 -2.32 15.01 -59.28
N GLU A 225 -1.77 13.79 -59.38
CA GLU A 225 -1.16 13.27 -60.62
C GLU A 225 -2.15 13.29 -61.80
N LEU A 226 -3.40 12.88 -61.59
CA LEU A 226 -4.43 12.90 -62.62
C LEU A 226 -4.83 14.33 -63.01
N THR A 227 -4.83 15.26 -62.06
CA THR A 227 -5.14 16.67 -62.34
C THR A 227 -4.04 17.32 -63.19
N GLU A 228 -2.77 16.95 -62.96
CA GLU A 228 -1.64 17.39 -63.79
C GLU A 228 -1.60 16.76 -65.19
N LEU A 229 -2.21 15.59 -65.38
CA LEU A 229 -2.28 14.89 -66.67
C LEU A 229 -3.50 15.27 -67.53
N VAL A 230 -4.55 15.78 -66.89
CA VAL A 230 -5.83 16.11 -67.54
C VAL A 230 -6.04 17.63 -67.65
N GLY A 231 -5.29 18.45 -66.90
CA GLY A 231 -5.20 19.90 -67.05
C GLY A 231 -4.07 20.33 -67.97
#